data_AF-A0A963Q5V8-F1
#
_entry.id   AF-A0A963Q5V8-F1
#
_cell.length_a   1.000
_cell.length_b   1.000
_cell.length_c   1.000
_cell.angle_alpha   90.00
_cell.angle_beta   90.00
_cell.angle_gamma   90.00
#
_symmetry.space_group_name_H-M   'P 1'
#
loop_
_entity.id
_entity.type
_entity.pdbx_description
1 polymer ?
#
loop_
_entity_poly.entity_id
_entity_poly.type
_entity_poly.pdbx_seq_one_letter_code
_entity_poly.pdbx_strand_id
1 'polypeptide(L)'
;MRKWMFVMLMQLAWPAWAAHGYALWGDLKYPAGFDHFAYVNAQAPKGGELRLVSNLRVSTFDKYNPFTIRGNAPAYLSALMFDTLLTGSLDETASGYGLLAEDVVVAEDGLSATFRLRPEARFHNGDPVLAADVKHSYDTLMGPFVSPAYKTILQEVAGIEVLDPRTVRYRFRQPNRELPLTVGG
;
A
#
# COMPACT_ATOMS: atom_id res chain seq x y z
N MET A 1 39.92 45.92 -10.77
CA MET A 1 39.39 44.70 -11.42
C MET A 1 38.56 43.94 -10.39
N ARG A 2 37.23 43.95 -10.54
CA ARG A 2 36.27 43.46 -9.53
C ARG A 2 36.01 41.97 -9.77
N LYS A 3 36.57 41.07 -8.95
CA LYS A 3 36.34 39.62 -9.06
C LYS A 3 34.96 39.30 -8.49
N TRP A 4 34.06 38.82 -9.35
CA TRP A 4 32.75 38.29 -8.95
C TRP A 4 32.95 36.85 -8.46
N MET A 5 32.48 36.55 -7.26
CA MET A 5 32.48 35.20 -6.68
C MET A 5 31.09 34.60 -6.93
N PHE A 6 30.99 33.69 -7.90
CA PHE A 6 29.80 32.87 -8.10
C PHE A 6 29.75 31.81 -6.99
N VAL A 7 28.79 31.92 -6.07
CA VAL A 7 28.45 30.86 -5.14
C VAL A 7 27.53 29.90 -5.87
N MET A 8 28.06 28.73 -6.22
CA MET A 8 27.29 27.63 -6.80
C MET A 8 26.59 26.88 -5.66
N LEU A 9 25.28 27.05 -5.53
CA LEU A 9 24.44 26.23 -4.66
C LEU A 9 24.40 24.81 -5.21
N MET A 10 25.17 23.90 -4.63
CA MET A 10 24.97 22.46 -4.81
C MET A 10 23.65 22.08 -4.13
N GLN A 11 22.62 21.85 -4.94
CA GLN A 11 21.45 21.11 -4.48
C GLN A 11 21.87 19.66 -4.27
N LEU A 12 22.06 19.27 -3.01
CA LEU A 12 22.19 17.88 -2.61
C LEU A 12 20.83 17.20 -2.80
N ALA A 13 20.60 16.60 -3.95
CA ALA A 13 19.58 15.57 -4.09
C ALA A 13 20.15 14.32 -3.41
N TRP A 14 19.75 14.09 -2.16
CA TRP A 14 20.06 12.85 -1.45
C TRP A 14 19.38 11.66 -2.13
N PRO A 15 20.01 10.47 -2.14
CA PRO A 15 19.41 9.30 -2.74
C PRO A 15 18.18 8.92 -1.93
N ALA A 16 17.00 9.18 -2.47
CA ALA A 16 15.80 8.51 -1.99
C ALA A 16 16.01 7.01 -2.27
N TRP A 17 16.15 6.20 -1.22
CA TRP A 17 16.09 4.75 -1.34
C TRP A 17 14.69 4.37 -1.81
N ALA A 18 14.56 4.26 -3.14
CA ALA A 18 13.45 3.60 -3.79
C ALA A 18 13.58 2.10 -3.50
N ALA A 19 12.66 1.55 -2.70
CA ALA A 19 12.65 0.14 -2.33
C ALA A 19 11.42 -0.55 -2.94
N HIS A 20 11.62 -1.73 -3.53
CA HIS A 20 10.57 -2.61 -4.05
C HIS A 20 9.66 -3.21 -2.96
N GLY A 21 9.86 -2.79 -1.71
CA GLY A 21 9.15 -3.19 -0.52
C GLY A 21 9.63 -2.41 0.69
N TYR A 22 9.03 -2.67 1.85
CA TYR A 22 9.43 -2.11 3.13
C TYR A 22 9.43 -3.20 4.19
N ALA A 23 10.51 -3.27 4.97
CA ALA A 23 10.60 -4.12 6.15
C ALA A 23 10.65 -3.24 7.39
N LEU A 24 9.81 -3.55 8.38
CA LEU A 24 9.87 -2.90 9.67
C LEU A 24 11.21 -3.18 10.36
N TRP A 25 11.72 -4.40 10.19
CA TRP A 25 12.94 -4.91 10.83
C TRP A 25 13.95 -5.38 9.79
N GLY A 26 15.16 -4.81 9.83
CA GLY A 26 16.27 -5.26 9.01
C GLY A 26 16.01 -5.14 7.51
N ASP A 27 16.58 -6.08 6.75
CA ASP A 27 16.51 -6.14 5.30
C ASP A 27 15.40 -7.10 4.84
N LEU A 28 14.85 -6.84 3.65
CA LEU A 28 13.94 -7.75 2.96
C LEU A 28 14.66 -9.05 2.58
N LYS A 29 14.01 -10.19 2.82
CA LYS A 29 14.52 -11.51 2.38
C LYS A 29 14.66 -11.60 0.87
N TYR A 30 13.67 -11.08 0.13
CA TYR A 30 13.65 -11.15 -1.33
C TYR A 30 14.30 -9.89 -1.94
N PRO A 31 15.34 -10.03 -2.78
CA PRO A 31 16.00 -8.90 -3.41
C PRO A 31 15.11 -8.23 -4.46
N ALA A 32 15.47 -7.02 -4.87
CA ALA A 32 14.78 -6.34 -5.97
C ALA A 32 14.80 -7.22 -7.23
N GLY A 33 13.65 -7.32 -7.91
CA GLY A 33 13.51 -8.10 -9.14
C GLY A 33 13.40 -9.61 -8.96
N PHE A 34 13.18 -10.12 -7.74
CA PHE A 34 12.84 -11.52 -7.55
C PHE A 34 11.58 -11.91 -8.33
N ASP A 35 11.55 -13.13 -8.89
CA ASP A 35 10.46 -13.56 -9.76
C ASP A 35 9.17 -13.95 -9.00
N HIS A 36 9.32 -14.53 -7.81
CA HIS A 36 8.23 -15.12 -7.03
C HIS A 36 8.66 -15.44 -5.60
N PHE A 37 7.73 -15.47 -4.66
CA PHE A 37 7.99 -15.91 -3.29
C PHE A 37 8.39 -17.40 -3.25
N ALA A 38 9.29 -17.78 -2.33
CA ALA A 38 9.84 -19.13 -2.24
C ALA A 38 8.79 -20.20 -1.88
N TYR A 39 7.67 -19.79 -1.26
CA TYR A 39 6.58 -20.69 -0.89
C TYR A 39 5.53 -20.88 -2.00
N VAL A 40 5.71 -20.29 -3.18
CA VAL A 40 4.79 -20.47 -4.31
C VAL A 40 5.34 -21.44 -5.35
N ASN A 41 4.44 -22.15 -6.03
CA ASN A 41 4.78 -22.93 -7.22
C ASN A 41 4.63 -22.06 -8.48
N ALA A 42 5.73 -21.61 -9.08
CA ALA A 42 5.70 -20.84 -10.33
C ALA A 42 5.02 -21.57 -11.49
N GLN A 43 5.06 -22.90 -11.49
CA GLN A 43 4.46 -23.77 -12.52
C GLN A 43 3.05 -24.24 -12.14
N ALA A 44 2.38 -23.54 -11.20
CA ALA A 44 1.03 -23.88 -10.81
C ALA A 44 0.08 -23.86 -12.04
N PRO A 45 -0.63 -24.98 -12.32
CA PRO A 45 -1.60 -25.03 -13.40
C PRO A 45 -2.65 -23.92 -13.25
N LYS A 46 -3.03 -23.30 -14.38
CA LYS A 46 -4.05 -22.25 -14.41
C LYS A 46 -5.38 -22.82 -14.90
N GLY A 47 -6.47 -22.44 -14.23
CA GLY A 47 -7.83 -22.88 -14.55
C GLY A 47 -8.43 -23.82 -13.50
N GLY A 48 -9.65 -24.28 -13.76
CA GLY A 48 -10.45 -25.07 -12.83
C GLY A 48 -11.40 -24.23 -11.97
N GLU A 49 -12.14 -24.91 -11.11
CA GLU A 49 -13.09 -24.29 -10.17
C GLU A 49 -12.66 -24.55 -8.74
N LEU A 50 -12.48 -23.48 -7.96
CA LEU A 50 -12.23 -23.56 -6.53
C LEU A 50 -13.54 -23.33 -5.77
N ARG A 51 -14.03 -24.37 -5.07
CA ARG A 51 -15.21 -24.26 -4.20
C ARG A 51 -14.78 -23.94 -2.79
N LEU A 52 -14.98 -22.69 -2.38
CA LEU A 52 -14.68 -22.21 -1.03
C LEU A 52 -15.93 -22.29 -0.15
N VAL A 53 -15.75 -22.80 1.07
CA VAL A 53 -16.74 -22.70 2.14
C VAL A 53 -16.39 -21.49 3.00
N SER A 54 -17.41 -20.76 3.47
CA SER A 54 -17.21 -19.64 4.41
C SER A 54 -16.42 -20.12 5.63
N ASN A 55 -15.33 -19.42 5.95
CA ASN A 55 -14.58 -19.61 7.20
C ASN A 55 -15.14 -18.76 8.35
N LEU A 56 -16.23 -18.02 8.12
CA LEU A 56 -16.88 -17.18 9.11
C LEU A 56 -18.06 -17.92 9.75
N ARG A 57 -18.40 -17.54 10.98
CA ARG A 57 -19.60 -18.05 11.69
C ARG A 57 -20.91 -17.58 11.05
N VAL A 58 -20.87 -16.56 10.19
CA VAL A 58 -22.04 -16.04 9.48
C VAL A 58 -22.34 -16.90 8.24
N SER A 59 -23.59 -17.35 8.14
CA SER A 59 -24.03 -18.29 7.09
C SER A 59 -24.57 -17.61 5.83
N THR A 60 -24.77 -16.29 5.84
CA THR A 60 -25.32 -15.53 4.72
C THR A 60 -24.67 -14.14 4.63
N PHE A 61 -24.79 -13.50 3.48
CA PHE A 61 -24.36 -12.13 3.23
C PHE A 61 -25.55 -11.29 2.72
N ASP A 62 -25.52 -9.99 2.97
CA ASP A 62 -26.57 -9.04 2.60
C ASP A 62 -26.02 -7.75 1.97
N LYS A 63 -24.71 -7.69 1.71
CA LYS A 63 -24.03 -6.55 1.07
C LYS A 63 -22.76 -6.99 0.33
N TYR A 64 -22.26 -6.10 -0.54
CA TYR A 64 -20.98 -6.27 -1.26
C TYR A 64 -19.94 -5.21 -0.92
N ASN A 65 -20.17 -4.40 0.12
CA ASN A 65 -19.17 -3.48 0.64
C ASN A 65 -18.61 -4.05 1.96
N PRO A 66 -17.35 -4.52 1.99
CA PRO A 66 -16.76 -5.12 3.19
C PRO A 66 -16.33 -4.08 4.24
N PHE A 67 -16.33 -2.78 3.91
CA PHE A 67 -15.76 -1.73 4.77
C PHE A 67 -16.79 -1.12 5.74
N THR A 68 -18.10 -1.32 5.52
CA THR A 68 -19.15 -0.72 6.37
C THR A 68 -19.49 -1.62 7.57
N ILE A 69 -20.06 -1.04 8.64
CA ILE A 69 -20.39 -1.79 9.86
C ILE A 69 -21.68 -2.62 9.78
N ARG A 70 -22.71 -2.11 9.10
CA ARG A 70 -24.03 -2.77 9.05
C ARG A 70 -24.04 -3.88 8.01
N GLY A 71 -24.61 -5.04 8.34
CA GLY A 71 -24.72 -6.19 7.44
C GLY A 71 -23.43 -7.01 7.33
N ASN A 72 -23.51 -8.13 6.64
CA ASN A 72 -22.43 -9.11 6.45
C ASN A 72 -22.01 -9.15 4.98
N ALA A 73 -20.73 -8.88 4.71
CA ALA A 73 -20.15 -9.10 3.39
C ALA A 73 -19.76 -10.58 3.21
N PRO A 74 -19.72 -11.10 1.97
CA PRO A 74 -19.22 -12.45 1.68
C PRO A 74 -17.83 -12.70 2.27
N ALA A 75 -17.60 -13.93 2.72
CA ALA A 75 -16.25 -14.38 3.09
C ALA A 75 -15.29 -14.18 1.90
N TYR A 76 -14.03 -13.85 2.20
CA TYR A 76 -12.95 -13.64 1.23
C TYR A 76 -13.12 -12.46 0.26
N LEU A 77 -14.25 -11.74 0.25
CA LEU A 77 -14.50 -10.65 -0.71
C LEU A 77 -13.36 -9.63 -0.75
N SER A 78 -12.91 -9.16 0.43
CA SER A 78 -11.81 -8.21 0.55
C SER A 78 -10.53 -8.73 -0.09
N ALA A 79 -10.14 -9.96 0.23
CA ALA A 79 -8.88 -10.56 -0.22
C ALA A 79 -8.87 -10.94 -1.70
N LEU A 80 -10.04 -11.16 -2.31
CA LEU A 80 -10.15 -11.57 -3.71
C LEU A 80 -10.41 -10.40 -4.66
N MET A 81 -11.00 -9.30 -4.18
CA MET A 81 -11.49 -8.20 -5.04
C MET A 81 -10.81 -6.85 -4.81
N PHE A 82 -10.01 -6.70 -3.74
CA PHE A 82 -9.36 -5.43 -3.41
C PHE A 82 -7.87 -5.65 -3.22
N ASP A 83 -7.07 -4.85 -3.93
CA ASP A 83 -5.62 -4.83 -3.80
C ASP A 83 -5.15 -3.66 -2.92
N THR A 84 -3.99 -3.85 -2.32
CA THR A 84 -3.27 -2.88 -1.47
C THR A 84 -2.04 -2.32 -2.19
N LEU A 85 -1.39 -1.30 -1.62
CA LEU A 85 -0.15 -0.76 -2.18
C LEU A 85 1.00 -1.77 -2.08
N LEU A 86 1.12 -2.41 -0.92
CA LEU A 86 2.08 -3.46 -0.60
C LEU A 86 1.36 -4.76 -0.24
N THR A 87 1.99 -5.89 -0.49
CA THR A 87 1.52 -7.22 -0.08
C THR A 87 2.52 -7.86 0.89
N GLY A 88 2.02 -8.41 1.99
CA GLY A 88 2.85 -9.07 2.98
C GLY A 88 3.38 -10.42 2.49
N SER A 89 4.62 -10.77 2.88
CA SER A 89 5.14 -12.12 2.67
C SER A 89 4.67 -13.06 3.79
N LEU A 90 4.34 -14.32 3.45
CA LEU A 90 3.94 -15.35 4.43
C LEU A 90 5.11 -15.99 5.17
N ASP A 91 6.35 -15.74 4.74
CA ASP A 91 7.57 -16.33 5.32
C ASP A 91 8.52 -15.28 5.91
N GLU A 92 8.01 -14.08 6.15
CA GLU A 92 8.68 -12.98 6.83
C GLU A 92 7.71 -12.28 7.79
N THR A 93 8.26 -11.62 8.81
CA THR A 93 7.46 -10.85 9.78
C THR A 93 7.60 -9.36 9.50
N ALA A 94 6.47 -8.66 9.44
CA ALA A 94 6.43 -7.20 9.27
C ALA A 94 7.24 -6.70 8.05
N SER A 95 6.98 -7.32 6.90
CA SER A 95 7.54 -6.94 5.60
C SER A 95 6.44 -6.88 4.55
N GLY A 96 6.46 -5.86 3.69
CA GLY A 96 5.57 -5.73 2.54
C GLY A 96 6.36 -5.52 1.26
N TYR A 97 5.95 -6.18 0.17
CA TYR A 97 6.52 -6.05 -1.17
C TYR A 97 5.54 -5.34 -2.10
N GLY A 98 6.04 -4.66 -3.13
CA GLY A 98 5.22 -3.86 -4.03
C GLY A 98 4.15 -4.66 -4.77
N LEU A 99 2.88 -4.33 -4.52
CA LEU A 99 1.70 -4.83 -5.24
C LEU A 99 1.21 -3.78 -6.24
N LEU A 100 0.31 -2.87 -5.83
CA LEU A 100 -0.05 -1.71 -6.67
C LEU A 100 1.07 -0.69 -6.73
N ALA A 101 1.85 -0.55 -5.65
CA ALA A 101 3.06 0.24 -5.64
C ALA A 101 4.23 -0.56 -6.20
N GLU A 102 5.05 0.05 -7.03
CA GLU A 102 6.36 -0.50 -7.44
C GLU A 102 7.48 -0.05 -6.50
N ASP A 103 7.22 0.97 -5.69
CA ASP A 103 8.24 1.62 -4.89
C ASP A 103 7.63 2.31 -3.65
N VAL A 104 8.35 2.26 -2.54
CA VAL A 104 8.04 2.93 -1.29
C VAL A 104 9.28 3.59 -0.70
N VAL A 105 9.14 4.87 -0.34
CA VAL A 105 10.19 5.68 0.30
C VAL A 105 9.66 6.23 1.61
N VAL A 106 10.29 5.87 2.72
CA VAL A 106 10.01 6.44 4.04
C VAL A 106 10.98 7.59 4.30
N ALA A 107 10.46 8.74 4.73
CA ALA A 107 11.31 9.88 5.06
C ALA A 107 12.22 9.57 6.27
N GLU A 108 13.43 10.14 6.28
CA GLU A 108 14.42 9.90 7.34
C GLU A 108 13.92 10.32 8.73
N ASP A 109 13.04 11.31 8.80
CA ASP A 109 12.39 11.77 10.03
C ASP A 109 11.26 10.83 10.51
N GLY A 110 10.91 9.81 9.71
CA GLY A 110 9.82 8.88 9.98
C GLY A 110 8.43 9.50 9.92
N LEU A 111 8.27 10.71 9.38
CA LEU A 111 7.01 11.45 9.35
C LEU A 111 6.21 11.29 8.06
N SER A 112 6.74 10.56 7.07
CA SER A 112 5.99 10.27 5.85
C SER A 112 6.44 9.00 5.15
N ALA A 113 5.52 8.41 4.38
CA ALA A 113 5.79 7.36 3.42
C ALA A 113 5.23 7.77 2.05
N THR A 114 6.07 7.69 1.02
CA THR A 114 5.72 8.02 -0.36
C THR A 114 5.70 6.74 -1.19
N PHE A 115 4.61 6.50 -1.90
CA PHE A 115 4.41 5.32 -2.75
C PHE A 115 4.29 5.76 -4.20
N ARG A 116 4.96 5.04 -5.10
CA ARG A 116 4.81 5.20 -6.55
C ARG A 116 4.09 3.99 -7.11
N LEU A 117 2.97 4.24 -7.79
CA LEU A 117 2.09 3.23 -8.37
C LEU A 117 2.65 2.70 -9.69
N ARG A 118 2.49 1.40 -9.89
CA ARG A 118 2.79 0.72 -11.16
C ARG A 118 2.02 1.36 -12.32
N PRO A 119 2.66 1.68 -13.45
CA PRO A 119 1.96 2.18 -14.63
C PRO A 119 1.04 1.13 -15.27
N GLU A 120 1.23 -0.16 -14.97
CA GLU A 120 0.40 -1.28 -15.43
C GLU A 120 -0.84 -1.51 -14.57
N ALA A 121 -0.94 -0.89 -13.39
CA ALA A 121 -2.08 -1.11 -12.48
C ALA A 121 -3.39 -0.66 -13.12
N ARG A 122 -4.36 -1.59 -13.22
CA ARG A 122 -5.68 -1.37 -13.82
C ARG A 122 -6.76 -1.93 -12.93
N PHE A 123 -7.90 -1.25 -12.87
CA PHE A 123 -9.12 -1.82 -12.38
C PHE A 123 -9.63 -2.90 -13.34
N HIS A 124 -10.55 -3.74 -12.86
CA HIS A 124 -11.16 -4.82 -13.66
C HIS A 124 -11.90 -4.32 -14.92
N ASN A 125 -12.32 -3.04 -14.93
CA ASN A 125 -12.96 -2.39 -16.08
C ASN A 125 -11.96 -1.83 -17.11
N GLY A 126 -10.66 -1.93 -16.85
CA GLY A 126 -9.59 -1.44 -17.73
C GLY A 126 -9.11 -0.02 -17.45
N ASP A 127 -9.70 0.70 -16.50
CA ASP A 127 -9.24 2.05 -16.13
C ASP A 127 -7.91 1.99 -15.35
N PRO A 128 -7.01 2.98 -15.52
CA PRO A 128 -5.80 3.07 -14.71
C PRO A 128 -6.12 3.32 -13.24
N VAL A 129 -5.43 2.61 -12.35
CA VAL A 129 -5.39 2.98 -10.92
C VAL A 129 -4.45 4.18 -10.77
N LEU A 130 -4.92 5.28 -10.20
CA LEU A 130 -4.19 6.53 -10.02
C LEU A 130 -4.01 6.86 -8.54
N ALA A 131 -3.07 7.76 -8.23
CA ALA A 131 -2.85 8.25 -6.86
C ALA A 131 -4.11 8.92 -6.27
N ALA A 132 -4.96 9.49 -7.13
CA ALA A 132 -6.26 10.03 -6.73
C ALA A 132 -7.21 8.95 -6.18
N ASP A 133 -7.14 7.73 -6.71
CA ASP A 133 -7.97 6.61 -6.23
C ASP A 133 -7.52 6.14 -4.84
N VAL A 134 -6.20 6.11 -4.61
CA VAL A 134 -5.63 5.81 -3.28
C VAL A 134 -6.07 6.85 -2.25
N LYS A 135 -6.02 8.13 -2.62
CA LYS A 135 -6.54 9.21 -1.79
C LYS A 135 -8.04 9.06 -1.53
N HIS A 136 -8.82 8.72 -2.56
CA HIS A 136 -10.25 8.47 -2.42
C HIS A 136 -10.53 7.32 -1.45
N SER A 137 -9.76 6.23 -1.51
CA SER A 137 -9.86 5.11 -0.56
C SER A 137 -9.59 5.58 0.87
N TYR A 138 -8.50 6.31 1.10
CA TYR A 138 -8.18 6.87 2.42
C TYR A 138 -9.30 7.78 2.95
N ASP A 139 -9.74 8.75 2.15
CA ASP A 139 -10.81 9.68 2.53
C ASP A 139 -12.12 8.93 2.85
N THR A 140 -12.44 7.90 2.08
CA THR A 140 -13.61 7.04 2.30
C THR A 140 -13.50 6.27 3.59
N LEU A 141 -12.34 5.67 3.88
CA LEU A 141 -12.09 4.92 5.11
C LEU A 141 -12.16 5.81 6.36
N MET A 142 -11.79 7.08 6.22
CA MET A 142 -11.94 8.11 7.26
C MET A 142 -13.35 8.73 7.31
N GLY A 143 -14.25 8.32 6.42
CA GLY A 143 -15.62 8.79 6.33
C GLY A 143 -16.55 8.26 7.44
N PRO A 144 -17.76 8.80 7.58
CA PRO A 144 -18.71 8.39 8.62
C PRO A 144 -19.43 7.07 8.35
N PHE A 145 -19.37 6.54 7.11
CA PHE A 145 -20.12 5.36 6.68
C PHE A 145 -19.31 4.04 6.75
N VAL A 146 -18.01 4.14 7.07
CA VAL A 146 -17.08 3.02 7.20
C VAL A 146 -16.99 2.57 8.66
N SER A 147 -16.65 1.30 8.88
CA SER A 147 -16.39 0.75 10.21
C SER A 147 -15.38 1.63 10.98
N PRO A 148 -15.67 2.01 12.25
CA PRO A 148 -14.76 2.82 13.06
C PRO A 148 -13.36 2.22 13.23
N ALA A 149 -13.21 0.89 13.08
CA ALA A 149 -11.92 0.21 13.17
C ALA A 149 -10.87 0.80 12.22
N TYR A 150 -11.27 1.19 11.00
CA TYR A 150 -10.35 1.81 10.05
C TYR A 150 -9.84 3.18 10.52
N LYS A 151 -10.71 3.99 11.15
CA LYS A 151 -10.30 5.27 11.75
C LYS A 151 -9.32 5.06 12.89
N THR A 152 -9.50 4.02 13.70
CA THR A 152 -8.57 3.69 14.78
C THR A 152 -7.21 3.28 14.22
N ILE A 153 -7.18 2.44 13.19
CA ILE A 153 -5.94 2.01 12.55
C ILE A 153 -5.20 3.20 11.90
N LEU A 154 -5.94 4.12 11.29
CA LEU A 154 -5.38 5.27 10.55
C LEU A 154 -5.29 6.55 11.39
N GLN A 155 -5.53 6.51 12.71
CA GLN A 155 -5.62 7.71 13.55
C GLN A 155 -4.33 8.55 13.57
N GLU A 156 -3.18 7.89 13.41
CA GLU A 156 -1.87 8.53 13.40
C GLU A 156 -1.46 9.07 12.03
N VAL A 157 -2.28 8.82 11.00
CA VAL A 157 -2.12 9.45 9.69
C VAL A 157 -2.65 10.89 9.78
N ALA A 158 -1.77 11.85 9.49
CA ALA A 158 -2.10 13.26 9.45
C ALA A 158 -2.85 13.62 8.15
N GLY A 159 -2.58 12.90 7.07
CA GLY A 159 -3.28 13.04 5.80
C GLY A 159 -2.55 12.36 4.66
N ILE A 160 -3.12 12.50 3.46
CA ILE A 160 -2.58 11.95 2.23
C ILE A 160 -2.55 13.04 1.14
N GLU A 161 -1.46 13.08 0.39
CA GLU A 161 -1.20 14.06 -0.68
C GLU A 161 -0.95 13.33 -1.99
N VAL A 162 -1.62 13.79 -3.05
CA VAL A 162 -1.35 13.36 -4.42
C VAL A 162 -0.26 14.28 -4.96
N LEU A 163 0.94 13.74 -5.17
CA LEU A 163 2.08 14.52 -5.68
C LEU A 163 2.04 14.61 -7.20
N ASP A 164 1.61 13.54 -7.86
CA ASP A 164 1.39 13.43 -9.30
C ASP A 164 0.40 12.27 -9.58
N PRO A 165 0.02 11.95 -10.84
CA PRO A 165 -0.95 10.90 -11.13
C PRO A 165 -0.61 9.50 -10.60
N ARG A 166 0.66 9.21 -10.30
CA ARG A 166 1.15 7.90 -9.86
C ARG A 166 1.85 7.94 -8.50
N THR A 167 2.06 9.11 -7.92
CA THR A 167 2.77 9.24 -6.63
C THR A 167 1.87 9.80 -5.56
N VAL A 168 1.82 9.11 -4.43
CA VAL A 168 1.03 9.49 -3.26
C VAL A 168 1.91 9.50 -2.01
N ARG A 169 1.71 10.49 -1.13
CA ARG A 169 2.44 10.62 0.13
C ARG A 169 1.48 10.62 1.31
N TYR A 170 1.67 9.67 2.22
CA TYR A 170 1.06 9.71 3.54
C TYR A 170 1.94 10.52 4.48
N ARG A 171 1.32 11.44 5.22
CA ARG A 171 1.95 12.19 6.32
C ARG A 171 1.50 11.60 7.66
N PHE A 172 2.41 11.51 8.61
CA PHE A 172 2.16 10.96 9.93
C PHE A 172 2.20 12.07 10.98
N ARG A 173 1.45 11.87 12.08
CA ARG A 173 1.40 12.83 13.20
C ARG A 173 2.66 12.80 14.06
N GLN A 174 3.33 11.66 14.08
CA GLN A 174 4.55 11.40 14.83
C GLN A 174 5.40 10.36 14.09
N PRO A 175 6.73 10.31 14.35
CA PRO A 175 7.57 9.29 13.74
C PRO A 175 7.08 7.89 14.09
N ASN A 176 6.72 7.09 13.09
CA ASN A 176 6.22 5.74 13.30
C ASN A 176 6.71 4.81 12.18
N ARG A 177 7.46 3.77 12.56
CA ARG A 177 8.04 2.79 11.65
C ARG A 177 7.03 1.76 11.14
N GLU A 178 5.95 1.54 11.87
CA GLU A 178 4.89 0.59 11.49
C GLU A 178 3.93 1.18 10.46
N LEU A 179 3.68 2.49 10.52
CA LEU A 179 2.71 3.16 9.64
C LEU A 179 2.94 2.96 8.13
N PRO A 180 4.17 2.92 7.60
CA PRO A 180 4.40 2.56 6.20
C PRO A 180 3.79 1.22 5.79
N LEU A 181 3.84 0.19 6.65
CA LEU A 181 3.15 -1.08 6.40
C LEU A 181 1.64 -0.90 6.54
N THR A 182 1.18 -0.25 7.61
CA THR A 182 -0.25 -0.04 7.88
C THR A 182 -0.98 0.68 6.74
N VAL A 183 -0.38 1.72 6.15
CA VAL A 183 -0.96 2.42 4.99
C VAL A 183 -0.67 1.72 3.67
N GLY A 184 0.36 0.87 3.65
CA GLY A 184 0.74 0.05 2.51
C GLY A 184 -0.23 -1.10 2.25
N GLY A 185 -0.75 -1.74 3.30
CA GLY A 185 -1.66 -2.89 3.21
C GLY A 185 -1.66 -3.74 4.46
#